data_AF-W9L1N9-F1
#
_entry.id   AF-W9L1N9-F1
#
_cell.length_a   1.000
_cell.length_b   1.000
_cell.length_c   1.000
_cell.angle_alpha   90.00
_cell.angle_beta   90.00
_cell.angle_gamma   90.00
#
_symmetry.space_group_name_H-M   'P 1'
#
loop_
_entity.id
_entity.type
_entity.pdbx_description
1 polymer ?
#
loop_
_entity_poly.entity_id
_entity_poly.type
_entity_poly.pdbx_seq_one_letter_code
_entity_poly.pdbx_strand_id
1 'polypeptide(L)'
;MCEIKIWCRKCIVCQRVDEIEYSKHQDGCGSCDVIRTTLPDQSLQGANKNYRCRGCRSRQAYESHQLNNQIMEAREDNKYGYSR
;
A
#
# COMPACT_ATOMS: atom_id res chain seq x y z
N MET A 1 12.48 11.48 -28.04
CA MET A 1 11.42 10.46 -27.92
C MET A 1 10.71 10.70 -26.62
N CYS A 2 9.37 10.73 -26.63
CA CYS A 2 8.58 10.84 -25.42
C CYS A 2 8.42 9.45 -24.80
N GLU A 3 8.71 9.29 -23.52
CA GLU A 3 8.59 8.01 -22.81
C GLU A 3 7.74 8.18 -21.55
N ILE A 4 6.74 7.31 -21.40
CA ILE A 4 5.94 7.18 -20.19
C ILE A 4 6.48 6.01 -19.40
N LYS A 5 7.00 6.26 -18.20
CA LYS A 5 7.48 5.21 -17.31
C LYS A 5 6.41 4.88 -16.28
N ILE A 6 5.90 3.66 -16.40
CA ILE A 6 4.94 3.07 -15.47
C ILE A 6 5.67 2.05 -14.60
N TRP A 7 5.67 2.29 -13.30
CA TRP A 7 6.18 1.37 -12.31
C TRP A 7 5.07 0.47 -11.79
N CYS A 8 5.21 -0.83 -12.03
CA CYS A 8 4.30 -1.87 -11.57
C CYS A 8 4.78 -2.40 -10.21
N ARG A 9 3.94 -2.29 -9.18
CA ARG A 9 4.21 -2.79 -7.82
C ARG A 9 3.21 -3.85 -7.43
N LYS A 10 3.69 -4.94 -6.84
CA LYS A 10 2.83 -6.04 -6.40
C LYS A 10 2.59 -5.97 -4.90
N CYS A 11 1.33 -5.92 -4.48
CA CYS A 11 0.98 -5.97 -3.07
C CYS A 11 1.37 -7.33 -2.48
N ILE A 12 2.16 -7.35 -1.41
CA ILE A 12 2.58 -8.62 -0.79
C ILE A 12 1.43 -9.40 -0.16
N VAL A 13 0.33 -8.70 0.20
CA VAL A 13 -0.82 -9.28 0.89
C VAL A 13 -1.81 -9.89 -0.10
N CYS A 14 -2.32 -9.09 -1.04
CA CYS A 14 -3.36 -9.54 -1.98
C CYS A 14 -2.84 -9.86 -3.38
N GLN A 15 -1.53 -9.75 -3.62
CA GLN A 15 -0.88 -10.04 -4.92
C GLN A 15 -1.36 -9.16 -6.10
N ARG A 16 -2.24 -8.19 -5.86
CA ARG A 16 -2.68 -7.19 -6.84
C ARG A 16 -1.49 -6.35 -7.31
N VAL A 17 -1.44 -6.09 -8.62
CA VAL A 17 -0.49 -5.18 -9.24
C VAL A 17 -1.12 -3.78 -9.30
N ASP A 18 -0.44 -2.80 -8.75
CA ASP A 18 -0.77 -1.38 -8.87
C ASP A 18 0.27 -0.70 -9.77
N GLU A 19 -0.21 0.10 -10.71
CA GLU A 19 0.61 0.87 -11.65
C GLU A 19 0.76 2.31 -11.16
N ILE A 20 2.01 2.81 -11.11
CA ILE A 20 2.28 4.23 -10.86
C ILE A 20 2.98 4.82 -12.08
N GLU A 21 2.41 5.85 -12.65
CA GLU A 21 3.11 6.72 -13.57
C GLU A 21 4.03 7.67 -12.79
N TYR A 22 5.32 7.70 -13.13
CA TYR A 22 6.30 8.55 -12.45
C TYR A 22 7.20 9.36 -13.39
N SER A 23 6.95 9.32 -14.69
CA SER A 23 7.54 10.23 -15.67
C SER A 23 6.71 11.50 -15.78
N LYS A 24 7.37 12.67 -15.86
CA LYS A 24 6.71 13.91 -16.24
C LYS A 24 6.44 13.88 -17.74
N HIS A 25 5.18 13.72 -18.14
CA HIS A 25 4.77 14.11 -19.49
C HIS A 25 5.14 15.58 -19.71
N GLN A 26 5.89 15.87 -20.78
CA GLN A 26 5.92 17.22 -21.32
C GLN A 26 4.70 17.35 -22.22
N ASP A 27 3.75 18.19 -21.81
CA ASP A 27 2.57 18.52 -22.60
C ASP A 27 3.01 19.00 -24.00
N GLY A 28 2.45 18.39 -25.06
CA GLY A 28 2.71 18.77 -26.45
C GLY A 28 3.68 17.88 -27.24
N CYS A 29 4.23 16.82 -26.64
CA CYS A 29 4.91 15.78 -27.43
C CYS A 29 3.87 14.83 -28.06
N GLY A 30 4.13 14.34 -29.29
CA GLY A 30 3.28 13.37 -29.99
C GLY A 30 3.25 11.98 -29.34
N SER A 31 3.11 10.91 -30.13
CA SER A 31 3.04 9.52 -29.62
C SER A 31 4.22 9.23 -28.67
N CYS A 32 3.90 8.89 -27.41
CA CYS A 32 4.87 8.51 -26.39
C CYS A 32 4.94 6.99 -26.27
N ASP A 33 6.15 6.45 -26.12
CA ASP A 33 6.36 5.03 -25.84
C ASP A 33 6.07 4.73 -24.37
N VAL A 34 5.27 3.69 -24.11
CA VAL A 34 4.92 3.27 -22.75
C VAL A 34 5.86 2.17 -22.29
N ILE A 35 6.67 2.46 -21.28
CA ILE A 35 7.60 1.51 -20.66
C ILE A 35 7.04 1.09 -19.31
N ARG A 36 6.61 -0.16 -19.20
CA ARG A 36 6.19 -0.79 -17.94
C ARG A 36 7.37 -1.53 -17.33
N THR A 37 7.65 -1.28 -16.05
CA THR A 37 8.75 -1.95 -15.34
C THR A 37 8.34 -2.37 -13.93
N THR A 38 8.80 -3.54 -13.50
CA THR A 38 8.75 -3.98 -12.08
C THR A 38 10.01 -3.58 -11.32
N LEU A 39 11.04 -3.12 -12.03
CA LEU A 39 12.31 -2.65 -11.51
C LEU A 39 12.30 -1.12 -11.58
N PRO A 40 11.94 -0.42 -10.49
CA PRO A 40 11.99 1.02 -10.50
C PRO A 40 13.45 1.49 -10.45
N ASP A 41 13.65 2.80 -10.59
CA ASP A 41 14.95 3.42 -10.40
C ASP A 41 15.59 2.99 -9.07
N GLN A 42 16.93 2.99 -8.99
CA GLN A 42 17.68 2.54 -7.81
C GLN A 42 17.21 3.19 -6.50
N SER A 43 16.79 4.46 -6.53
CA SER A 43 16.23 5.18 -5.38
C SER A 43 14.94 4.57 -4.81
N LEU A 44 14.24 3.76 -5.61
CA LEU A 44 12.95 3.14 -5.30
C LEU A 44 13.03 1.62 -5.13
N GLN A 45 14.22 1.02 -5.25
CA GLN A 45 14.41 -0.43 -5.20
C GLN A 45 13.91 -1.07 -3.89
N GLY A 46 14.01 -0.35 -2.76
CA GLY A 46 13.51 -0.80 -1.46
C GLY A 46 11.98 -0.73 -1.31
N ALA A 47 11.30 0.10 -2.11
CA ALA A 47 9.88 0.38 -1.93
C ALA A 47 8.96 -0.76 -2.41
N ASN A 48 9.49 -1.74 -3.15
CA ASN A 48 8.74 -2.94 -3.58
C ASN A 48 8.66 -4.04 -2.53
N LYS A 49 9.72 -4.27 -1.73
CA LYS A 49 9.82 -5.45 -0.85
C LYS A 49 8.68 -5.55 0.17
N ASN A 50 8.17 -4.41 0.64
CA ASN A 50 7.10 -4.34 1.63
C ASN A 50 5.88 -3.58 1.12
N TYR A 51 5.69 -3.52 -0.20
CA TYR A 51 4.57 -2.79 -0.77
C TYR A 51 3.23 -3.42 -0.36
N ARG A 52 2.36 -2.59 0.22
CA ARG A 52 0.97 -2.94 0.55
C ARG A 52 0.06 -1.94 -0.13
N CYS A 53 -0.88 -2.41 -0.93
CA CYS A 53 -1.87 -1.55 -1.58
C CYS A 53 -2.76 -0.87 -0.52
N ARG A 54 -3.41 0.24 -0.91
CA ARG A 54 -4.26 1.04 -0.03
C ARG A 54 -5.33 0.18 0.66
N GLY A 55 -5.98 -0.71 -0.08
CA GLY A 55 -7.02 -1.59 0.47
C GLY A 55 -6.51 -2.49 1.61
N CYS A 56 -5.37 -3.15 1.42
CA CYS A 56 -4.78 -4.00 2.47
C CYS A 56 -4.30 -3.19 3.68
N ARG A 57 -3.78 -1.98 3.48
CA ARG A 57 -3.40 -1.09 4.59
C ARG A 57 -4.61 -0.65 5.40
N SER A 58 -5.70 -0.25 4.73
CA SER A 58 -6.94 0.15 5.39
C SER A 58 -7.57 -1.00 6.18
N ARG A 59 -7.58 -2.21 5.63
CA ARG A 59 -8.08 -3.40 6.34
C ARG A 59 -7.28 -3.68 7.61
N GLN A 60 -5.95 -3.65 7.54
CA GLN A 60 -5.10 -3.86 8.70
C GLN A 60 -5.35 -2.80 9.80
N ALA A 61 -5.53 -1.53 9.41
CA ALA A 61 -5.86 -0.47 10.36
C ALA A 61 -7.21 -0.71 11.05
N TYR A 62 -8.21 -1.16 10.30
CA TYR A 62 -9.52 -1.50 10.84
C TYR A 62 -9.45 -2.68 11.83
N GLU A 63 -8.77 -3.77 11.45
CA GLU A 63 -8.58 -4.93 12.32
C GLU A 63 -7.82 -4.55 13.61
N SER A 64 -6.78 -3.71 13.51
CA SER A 64 -6.07 -3.19 14.68
C SER A 64 -6.96 -2.34 15.58
N HIS A 65 -7.85 -1.52 15.01
CA HIS A 65 -8.80 -0.73 15.78
C HIS A 65 -9.81 -1.62 16.51
N GLN A 66 -10.34 -2.65 15.86
CA GLN A 66 -11.24 -3.62 16.50
C GLN A 66 -10.57 -4.34 17.66
N LEU A 67 -9.32 -4.80 17.48
CA LEU A 67 -8.55 -5.44 18.54
C LEU A 67 -8.32 -4.50 19.73
N ASN A 68 -7.99 -3.23 19.47
CA ASN A 68 -7.81 -2.25 20.54
C ASN A 68 -9.10 -2.04 21.35
N ASN A 69 -10.26 -1.97 20.68
CA ASN A 69 -11.55 -1.85 21.38
C ASN A 69 -11.82 -3.07 22.26
N GLN A 70 -11.60 -4.28 21.76
CA GLN A 70 -11.76 -5.52 22.53
C GLN A 70 -10.83 -5.57 23.76
N ILE A 71 -9.59 -5.10 23.62
CA ILE A 71 -8.64 -5.01 24.75
C ILE A 71 -9.14 -4.01 25.80
N MET A 72 -9.71 -2.88 25.38
CA MET A 72 -10.24 -1.87 26.30
C MET A 72 -11.49 -2.37 27.03
N GLU A 73 -12.45 -2.98 26.32
CA GLU A 73 -13.63 -3.60 26.91
C GLU A 73 -13.23 -4.69 27.94
N ALA A 74 -12.32 -5.59 27.57
CA ALA A 74 -11.85 -6.64 28.47
C ALA A 74 -11.10 -6.08 29.70
N ARG A 75 -10.44 -4.92 29.59
CA ARG A 75 -9.81 -4.23 30.72
C ARG A 75 -10.83 -3.58 31.63
N GLU A 76 -11.91 -3.04 31.09
CA GLU A 76 -13.02 -2.48 31.87
C GLU A 76 -13.76 -3.57 32.63
N ASP A 77 -14.03 -4.72 31.99
CA ASP A 77 -14.63 -5.89 32.64
C ASP A 77 -13.75 -6.43 33.78
N ASN A 78 -12.42 -6.46 33.58
CA ASN A 78 -11.47 -6.86 34.64
C ASN A 78 -11.34 -5.83 35.77
N LYS A 79 -11.68 -4.55 35.55
CA LYS A 79 -11.63 -3.50 36.57
C LYS A 79 -12.75 -3.66 37.61
N TYR A 80 -13.85 -4.32 37.23
CA TYR A 80 -14.98 -4.64 38.10
C TYR A 80 -15.06 -6.13 38.43
N GLY A 81 -13.91 -6.84 38.47
CA GLY A 81 -13.81 -8.26 38.79
C GLY A 81 -14.42 -8.66 40.14
N TYR A 82 -15.75 -8.78 40.16
CA TYR A 82 -16.46 -9.68 41.05
C TYR A 82 -16.28 -11.09 40.47
N SER A 83 -15.35 -11.83 41.08
CA SER A 83 -15.37 -13.29 41.03
C SER A 83 -16.72 -13.74 41.56
N ARG A 84 -17.47 -14.50 40.75
CA ARG A 84 -18.61 -15.28 41.22
C ARG A 84 -18.13 -16.61 41.78
#